data_AF-B2UFV7-F1
#
_entry.id   AF-B2UFV7-F1
#
_cell.length_a   1.000
_cell.length_b   1.000
_cell.length_c   1.000
_cell.angle_alpha   90.00
_cell.angle_beta   90.00
_cell.angle_gamma   90.00
#
_symmetry.space_group_name_H-M   'P 1'
#
loop_
_entity.id
_entity.type
_entity.pdbx_description
1 polymer ?
#
loop_
_entity_poly.entity_id
_entity_poly.type
_entity_poly.pdbx_seq_one_letter_code
_entity_poly.pdbx_strand_id
1 'polypeptide(L)'
;MRVMPTLLFSARRRAAARRASQLVLPASVLSVALLAAPAWSQSQPASAPTAAVPATQPDFGAEHDRIASAKSWAEYRYAQAERACYDKFLVTRCIDKAKDVRRTELHSIRERELALDEAERADRAARRDQERAIREAQYNAERPQREAAEQKNRTDFASKQEQQRLNEAQRQAAAPQRAANAQAAAKKQTDYDAKLKAAQEQGAANAAKRAESAKQFQEKQQDAAKRQKELEERREQAKRRNQQNQNNTSPLGF
;
A
#
# COMPACT_ATOMS: atom_id res chain seq x y z
N MET A 1 -6.53 -20.32 -40.18
CA MET A 1 -5.15 -19.85 -40.44
C MET A 1 -5.22 -18.59 -41.29
N ARG A 2 -5.03 -17.41 -40.69
CA ARG A 2 -5.00 -16.11 -41.39
C ARG A 2 -3.73 -15.41 -40.95
N VAL A 3 -2.82 -15.22 -41.90
CA VAL A 3 -1.52 -14.56 -41.72
C VAL A 3 -1.74 -13.07 -41.97
N MET A 4 -1.46 -12.21 -40.98
CA MET A 4 -1.40 -10.76 -41.15
C MET A 4 0.07 -10.31 -41.29
N PRO A 5 0.39 -9.40 -42.22
CA PRO A 5 1.74 -8.88 -42.36
C PRO A 5 2.00 -7.71 -41.39
N THR A 6 3.07 -7.84 -40.64
CA THR A 6 3.66 -6.83 -39.75
C THR A 6 4.33 -5.72 -40.55
N LEU A 7 3.89 -4.48 -40.39
CA LEU A 7 4.57 -3.30 -40.94
C LEU A 7 5.67 -2.83 -39.99
N LEU A 8 6.91 -2.90 -40.47
CA LEU A 8 8.13 -2.43 -39.82
C LEU A 8 8.22 -0.90 -39.90
N PHE A 9 8.05 -0.20 -38.77
CA PHE A 9 8.33 1.23 -38.66
C PHE A 9 9.83 1.45 -38.42
N SER A 10 10.53 1.95 -39.44
CA SER A 10 11.95 2.30 -39.39
C SER A 10 12.17 3.68 -38.76
N ALA A 11 12.79 3.72 -37.57
CA ALA A 11 13.24 4.93 -36.91
C ALA A 11 14.54 5.47 -37.56
N ARG A 12 14.48 6.62 -38.24
CA ARG A 12 15.68 7.35 -38.68
C ARG A 12 16.15 8.31 -37.60
N ARG A 13 17.21 7.91 -36.88
CA ARG A 13 18.03 8.78 -36.01
C ARG A 13 18.82 9.76 -36.89
N ARG A 14 18.67 11.07 -36.67
CA ARG A 14 19.57 12.08 -37.25
C ARG A 14 20.68 12.38 -36.25
N ALA A 15 21.90 12.01 -36.60
CA ALA A 15 23.11 12.27 -35.85
C ALA A 15 23.55 13.73 -36.01
N ALA A 16 23.98 14.34 -34.90
CA ALA A 16 24.58 15.65 -34.82
C ALA A 16 25.98 15.65 -35.47
N ALA A 17 26.26 16.66 -36.30
CA ALA A 17 27.61 16.95 -36.77
C ALA A 17 28.09 18.25 -36.13
N ARG A 18 28.95 18.13 -35.12
CA ARG A 18 29.82 19.22 -34.64
C ARG A 18 30.98 19.34 -35.63
N ARG A 19 31.20 20.51 -36.21
CA ARG A 19 32.48 20.87 -36.83
C ARG A 19 33.03 22.11 -36.15
N ALA A 20 34.10 21.88 -35.39
CA ALA A 20 35.03 22.90 -34.96
C ALA A 20 36.02 23.14 -36.11
N SER A 21 36.22 24.39 -36.49
CA SER A 21 37.35 24.82 -37.30
C SER A 21 37.83 26.17 -36.79
N GLN A 22 39.00 26.13 -36.14
CA GLN A 22 39.90 27.25 -36.00
C GLN A 22 40.66 27.44 -37.32
N LEU A 23 40.95 28.69 -37.70
CA LEU A 23 42.27 29.19 -38.12
C LEU A 23 42.15 30.60 -38.72
N VAL A 24 42.93 31.51 -38.10
CA VAL A 24 43.85 32.48 -38.72
C VAL A 24 43.28 33.75 -39.38
N LEU A 25 43.57 34.88 -38.70
CA LEU A 25 43.63 36.24 -39.23
C LEU A 25 44.71 36.40 -40.30
N PRO A 26 44.57 37.40 -41.18
CA PRO A 26 45.62 38.41 -41.24
C PRO A 26 45.11 39.86 -41.18
N ALA A 27 45.99 40.69 -40.63
CA ALA A 27 45.84 42.09 -40.33
C ALA A 27 45.78 42.98 -41.56
N SER A 28 44.98 44.06 -41.51
CA SER A 28 45.15 45.31 -42.28
C SER A 28 44.29 46.44 -41.67
N VAL A 29 44.85 47.10 -40.66
CA VAL A 29 45.01 48.57 -40.53
C VAL A 29 43.96 49.48 -41.21
N LEU A 30 43.20 50.27 -40.45
CA LEU A 30 43.21 51.76 -40.43
C LEU A 30 42.08 52.35 -39.55
N SER A 31 42.52 53.09 -38.53
CA SER A 31 42.01 54.40 -38.06
C SER A 31 40.63 54.59 -37.38
N VAL A 32 40.73 54.86 -36.08
CA VAL A 32 40.25 56.07 -35.34
C VAL A 32 38.81 56.56 -35.57
N ALA A 33 37.97 56.41 -34.54
CA ALA A 33 37.09 57.47 -34.06
C ALA A 33 36.68 57.20 -32.60
N LEU A 34 37.41 57.83 -31.67
CA LEU A 34 37.00 58.03 -30.29
C LEU A 34 35.84 59.03 -30.29
N LEU A 35 34.65 58.63 -29.83
CA LEU A 35 33.70 59.55 -29.22
C LEU A 35 33.28 58.98 -27.87
N ALA A 36 33.81 59.62 -26.84
CA ALA A 36 33.37 59.49 -25.46
C ALA A 36 31.93 60.00 -25.35
N ALA A 37 31.00 59.12 -24.99
CA ALA A 37 29.70 59.53 -24.47
C ALA A 37 29.81 59.59 -22.93
N PRO A 38 29.49 60.73 -22.28
CA PRO A 38 29.51 60.82 -20.83
C PRO A 38 28.39 59.95 -20.26
N ALA A 39 28.78 59.02 -19.39
CA ALA A 39 27.87 58.29 -18.54
C ALA A 39 27.26 59.26 -17.50
N TRP A 40 26.12 59.86 -17.82
CA TRP A 40 25.24 60.40 -16.80
C TRP A 40 24.41 59.24 -16.23
N SER A 41 24.91 58.66 -15.14
CA SER A 41 24.09 57.93 -14.19
C SER A 41 23.08 58.91 -13.59
N GLN A 42 21.86 58.93 -14.13
CA GLN A 42 20.71 59.44 -13.39
C GLN A 42 20.33 58.39 -12.34
N SER A 43 20.73 58.62 -11.10
CA SER A 43 20.13 57.99 -9.93
C SER A 43 18.72 58.54 -9.76
N GLN A 44 17.72 57.76 -10.20
CA GLN A 44 16.33 58.03 -9.86
C GLN A 44 16.13 57.89 -8.34
N PRO A 45 15.47 58.85 -7.66
CA PRO A 45 15.08 58.66 -6.27
C PRO A 45 14.03 57.56 -6.18
N ALA A 46 14.24 56.64 -5.23
CA ALA A 46 13.32 55.58 -4.88
C ALA A 46 11.93 56.17 -4.60
N SER A 47 10.95 55.75 -5.40
CA SER A 47 9.55 56.02 -5.14
C SER A 47 9.19 55.43 -3.78
N ALA A 48 8.60 56.25 -2.91
CA ALA A 48 8.01 55.79 -1.65
C ALA A 48 7.06 54.61 -1.91
N PRO A 49 6.93 53.66 -0.97
CA PRO A 49 6.00 52.55 -1.14
C PRO A 49 4.59 53.11 -1.24
N THR A 50 4.04 53.11 -2.45
CA THR A 50 2.61 53.28 -2.67
C THR A 50 1.95 52.21 -1.81
N ALA A 51 1.15 52.64 -0.83
CA ALA A 51 0.39 51.75 0.03
C ALA A 51 -0.26 50.68 -0.86
N ALA A 52 0.02 49.42 -0.56
CA ALA A 52 -0.56 48.29 -1.25
C ALA A 52 -2.08 48.43 -1.17
N VAL A 53 -2.70 48.81 -2.29
CA VAL A 53 -4.14 48.71 -2.44
C VAL A 53 -4.46 47.24 -2.19
N PRO A 54 -5.31 46.90 -1.20
CA PRO A 54 -5.66 45.51 -0.98
C PRO A 54 -6.21 44.98 -2.29
N ALA A 55 -5.57 43.93 -2.82
CA ALA A 55 -6.00 43.25 -4.02
C ALA A 55 -7.35 42.58 -3.73
N THR A 56 -8.41 43.39 -3.81
CA THR A 56 -9.77 42.91 -3.81
C THR A 56 -9.89 42.13 -5.11
N GLN A 57 -10.10 40.81 -4.98
CA GLN A 57 -10.32 39.95 -6.13
C GLN A 57 -11.42 40.56 -7.01
N PRO A 58 -11.30 40.53 -8.34
CA PRO A 58 -12.35 41.06 -9.19
C PRO A 58 -13.67 40.33 -8.90
N ASP A 59 -14.73 41.08 -8.61
CA ASP A 59 -16.07 40.52 -8.38
C ASP A 59 -16.78 40.30 -9.72
N PHE A 60 -16.36 39.26 -10.43
CA PHE A 60 -16.95 38.87 -11.71
C PHE A 60 -18.43 38.49 -11.57
N GLY A 61 -18.84 37.95 -10.41
CA GLY A 61 -20.21 37.51 -10.15
C GLY A 61 -21.21 38.66 -10.19
N ALA A 62 -20.93 39.75 -9.48
CA ALA A 62 -21.78 40.93 -9.50
C ALA A 62 -21.92 41.56 -10.90
N GLU A 63 -20.87 41.52 -11.72
CA GLU A 63 -20.94 42.02 -13.10
C GLU A 63 -21.79 41.11 -14.01
N HIS A 64 -21.72 39.78 -13.84
CA HIS A 64 -22.61 38.87 -14.55
C HIS A 64 -24.09 39.13 -14.21
N ASP A 65 -24.41 39.39 -12.93
CA ASP A 65 -25.78 39.71 -12.51
C ASP A 65 -26.28 41.02 -13.11
N ARG A 66 -25.41 42.04 -13.20
CA ARG A 66 -25.73 43.31 -13.87
C ARG A 66 -25.97 43.12 -15.36
N ILE A 67 -25.17 42.29 -16.04
CA ILE A 67 -25.36 41.95 -17.46
C ILE A 67 -26.67 41.19 -17.66
N ALA A 68 -26.96 40.19 -16.82
CA ALA A 68 -28.20 39.43 -16.87
C ALA A 68 -29.43 40.33 -16.65
N SER A 69 -29.35 41.22 -15.66
CA SER A 69 -30.39 42.23 -15.41
C SER A 69 -30.55 43.18 -16.59
N ALA A 70 -29.45 43.64 -17.20
CA ALA A 70 -29.52 44.50 -18.38
C ALA A 70 -30.19 43.81 -19.57
N LYS A 71 -29.91 42.52 -19.80
CA LYS A 71 -30.58 41.70 -20.82
C LYS A 71 -32.07 41.61 -20.55
N SER A 72 -32.49 41.28 -19.32
CA SER A 72 -33.91 41.15 -18.99
C SER A 72 -34.67 42.48 -19.12
N TRP A 73 -34.05 43.61 -18.75
CA TRP A 73 -34.64 44.93 -18.96
C TRP A 73 -34.76 45.31 -20.44
N ALA A 74 -33.78 44.96 -21.28
CA ALA A 74 -33.85 45.19 -22.72
C ALA A 74 -34.99 44.38 -23.38
N GLU A 75 -35.14 43.12 -23.00
CA GLU A 75 -36.25 42.26 -23.45
C GLU A 75 -37.61 42.79 -22.96
N TYR A 76 -37.70 43.25 -21.71
CA TYR A 76 -38.90 43.87 -21.17
C TYR A 76 -39.28 45.13 -21.96
N ARG A 77 -38.33 46.03 -22.23
CA ARG A 77 -38.56 47.24 -23.04
C ARG A 77 -39.05 46.88 -24.45
N TYR A 78 -38.45 45.87 -25.07
CA TYR A 78 -38.90 45.40 -26.38
C TYR A 78 -40.33 44.86 -26.34
N ALA A 79 -40.68 44.02 -25.37
CA ALA A 79 -42.03 43.47 -25.23
C ALA A 79 -43.09 44.57 -25.04
N GLN A 80 -42.76 45.63 -24.29
CA GLN A 80 -43.65 46.78 -24.14
C GLN A 80 -43.76 47.60 -25.42
N ALA A 81 -42.65 47.83 -26.13
CA ALA A 81 -42.64 48.52 -27.40
C ALA A 81 -43.44 47.77 -28.48
N GLU A 82 -43.34 46.44 -28.50
CA GLU A 82 -44.08 45.57 -29.41
C GLU A 82 -45.60 45.68 -29.17
N ARG A 83 -46.05 45.62 -27.90
CA ARG A 83 -47.47 45.83 -27.55
C ARG A 83 -47.97 47.19 -28.01
N ALA A 84 -47.20 48.25 -27.74
CA ALA A 84 -47.53 49.61 -28.17
C ALA A 84 -47.48 49.81 -29.70
N CYS A 85 -46.86 48.91 -30.45
CA CYS A 85 -46.87 48.97 -31.92
C CYS A 85 -48.19 48.52 -32.52
N TYR A 86 -48.94 47.64 -31.85
CA TYR A 86 -50.24 47.17 -32.34
C TYR A 86 -51.32 48.27 -32.32
N ASP A 87 -51.14 49.32 -31.51
CA ASP A 87 -52.02 50.49 -31.47
C ASP A 87 -51.74 51.50 -32.60
N LYS A 88 -50.78 51.23 -33.50
CA LYS A 88 -50.36 52.15 -34.56
C LYS A 88 -50.80 51.68 -35.94
N PHE A 89 -51.09 52.62 -36.83
CA PHE A 89 -51.51 52.32 -38.19
C PHE A 89 -50.45 51.56 -39.02
N LEU A 90 -49.15 51.87 -38.84
CA LEU A 90 -48.05 51.18 -39.52
C LEU A 90 -47.35 50.19 -38.58
N VAL A 91 -48.08 49.15 -38.14
CA VAL A 91 -47.60 48.14 -37.17
C VAL A 91 -46.26 47.52 -37.60
N THR A 92 -46.16 47.04 -38.83
CA THR A 92 -44.96 46.34 -39.34
C THR A 92 -43.70 47.20 -39.20
N ARG A 93 -43.77 48.46 -39.68
CA ARG A 93 -42.63 49.39 -39.59
C ARG A 93 -42.31 49.77 -38.15
N CYS A 94 -43.31 49.81 -37.26
CA CYS A 94 -43.08 50.04 -35.84
C CYS A 94 -42.32 48.86 -35.21
N ILE A 95 -42.75 47.62 -35.49
CA ILE A 95 -42.13 46.40 -34.97
C ILE A 95 -40.68 46.29 -35.46
N ASP A 96 -40.42 46.58 -36.73
CA ASP A 96 -39.05 46.52 -37.28
C ASP A 96 -38.12 47.52 -36.58
N LYS A 97 -38.58 48.75 -36.35
CA LYS A 97 -37.82 49.73 -35.54
C LYS A 97 -37.58 49.24 -34.11
N ALA A 98 -38.57 48.62 -33.47
CA ALA A 98 -38.41 48.07 -32.12
C ALA A 98 -37.39 46.91 -32.10
N LYS A 99 -37.35 46.08 -33.15
CA LYS A 99 -36.36 45.02 -33.32
C LYS A 99 -34.95 45.57 -33.51
N ASP A 100 -34.79 46.65 -34.28
CA ASP A 100 -33.50 47.31 -34.48
C ASP A 100 -32.95 47.86 -33.16
N VAL A 101 -33.79 48.55 -32.38
CA VAL A 101 -33.42 49.04 -31.03
C VAL A 101 -33.00 47.87 -30.13
N ARG A 102 -33.78 46.79 -30.07
CA ARG A 102 -33.43 45.59 -29.30
C ARG A 102 -32.09 45.00 -29.74
N ARG A 103 -31.86 44.89 -31.05
CA ARG A 103 -30.60 44.34 -31.60
C ARG A 103 -29.41 45.18 -31.14
N THR A 104 -29.49 46.51 -31.23
CA THR A 104 -28.42 47.41 -30.80
C THR A 104 -28.17 47.34 -29.30
N GLU A 105 -29.24 47.34 -28.48
CA GLU A 105 -29.10 47.20 -27.02
C GLU A 105 -28.45 45.87 -26.64
N LEU A 106 -28.94 44.74 -27.17
CA LEU A 106 -28.36 43.42 -26.90
C LEU A 106 -26.93 43.29 -27.41
N HIS A 107 -26.58 43.91 -28.53
CA HIS A 107 -25.21 43.94 -29.04
C HIS A 107 -24.26 44.60 -28.03
N SER A 108 -24.61 45.78 -27.52
CA SER A 108 -23.80 46.48 -26.51
C SER A 108 -23.66 45.69 -25.19
N ILE A 109 -24.69 44.90 -24.83
CA ILE A 109 -24.63 44.02 -23.66
C ILE A 109 -23.71 42.83 -23.94
N ARG A 110 -23.75 42.27 -25.15
CA ARG A 110 -22.89 41.16 -25.56
C ARG A 110 -21.41 41.55 -25.61
N GLU A 111 -21.09 42.77 -26.05
CA GLU A 111 -19.72 43.29 -26.00
C GLU A 111 -19.17 43.33 -24.57
N ARG A 112 -19.99 43.79 -23.61
CA ARG A 112 -19.63 43.79 -22.19
C ARG A 112 -19.42 42.37 -21.64
N GLU A 113 -20.29 41.43 -22.02
CA GLU A 113 -20.17 40.02 -21.64
C GLU A 113 -18.87 39.40 -22.16
N LEU A 114 -18.52 39.64 -23.42
CA LEU A 114 -17.27 39.14 -24.01
C LEU A 114 -16.02 39.74 -23.34
N ALA A 115 -16.07 41.03 -23.00
CA ALA A 115 -14.97 41.68 -22.27
C ALA A 115 -14.80 41.08 -20.86
N LEU A 116 -15.90 40.78 -20.18
CA LEU A 116 -15.87 40.12 -18.86
C LEU A 116 -15.28 38.71 -18.95
N ASP A 117 -15.71 37.92 -19.95
CA ASP A 117 -15.22 36.56 -20.18
C ASP A 117 -13.71 36.53 -20.54
N GLU A 118 -13.22 37.52 -21.29
CA GLU A 118 -11.79 37.68 -21.58
C GLU A 118 -11.00 38.02 -20.30
N ALA A 119 -11.50 38.95 -19.49
CA ALA A 119 -10.88 39.30 -18.22
C ALA A 119 -10.81 38.10 -17.25
N GLU A 120 -11.87 37.29 -17.19
CA GLU A 120 -11.91 36.09 -16.34
C GLU A 120 -10.95 35.00 -16.85
N ARG A 121 -10.85 34.82 -18.18
CA ARG A 121 -9.84 33.93 -18.78
C ARG A 121 -8.41 34.40 -18.47
N ALA A 122 -8.15 35.69 -18.55
CA ALA A 122 -6.85 36.28 -18.21
C ALA A 122 -6.51 36.11 -16.72
N ASP A 123 -7.46 36.35 -15.81
CA ASP A 123 -7.26 36.16 -14.36
C ASP A 123 -6.92 34.70 -14.04
N ARG A 124 -7.69 33.74 -14.57
CA ARG A 124 -7.40 32.31 -14.39
C ARG A 124 -6.05 31.91 -14.97
N ALA A 125 -5.63 32.49 -16.09
CA ALA A 125 -4.31 32.25 -16.65
C ALA A 125 -3.21 32.78 -15.71
N ALA A 126 -3.35 34.02 -15.25
CA ALA A 126 -2.41 34.64 -14.31
C ALA A 126 -2.28 33.85 -13.00
N ARG A 127 -3.39 33.36 -12.43
CA ARG A 127 -3.36 32.50 -11.24
C ARG A 127 -2.60 31.20 -11.48
N ARG A 128 -2.86 30.52 -12.59
CA ARG A 128 -2.14 29.27 -12.94
C ARG A 128 -0.65 29.52 -13.10
N ASP A 129 -0.25 30.64 -13.69
CA ASP A 129 1.15 31.00 -13.86
C ASP A 129 1.81 31.33 -12.51
N GLN A 130 1.11 32.04 -11.62
CA GLN A 130 1.56 32.29 -10.25
C GLN A 130 1.72 30.98 -9.46
N GLU A 131 0.71 30.10 -9.48
CA GLU A 131 0.77 28.79 -8.82
C GLU A 131 1.90 27.92 -9.37
N ARG A 132 2.13 27.94 -10.69
CA ARG A 132 3.25 27.24 -11.32
C ARG A 132 4.58 27.81 -10.84
N ALA A 133 4.74 29.14 -10.82
CA ALA A 133 5.96 29.78 -10.34
C ALA A 133 6.23 29.44 -8.87
N ILE A 134 5.20 29.43 -8.01
CA ILE A 134 5.32 29.02 -6.61
C ILE A 134 5.75 27.55 -6.51
N ARG A 135 5.11 26.66 -7.27
CA ARG A 135 5.45 25.23 -7.28
C ARG A 135 6.87 24.98 -7.79
N GLU A 136 7.29 25.67 -8.84
CA GLU A 136 8.65 25.59 -9.37
C GLU A 136 9.67 26.12 -8.36
N ALA A 137 9.37 27.23 -7.67
CA ALA A 137 10.21 27.78 -6.61
C ALA A 137 10.35 26.79 -5.43
N GLN A 138 9.24 26.21 -4.96
CA GLN A 138 9.25 25.17 -3.92
C GLN A 138 10.02 23.93 -4.37
N TYR A 139 9.75 23.45 -5.59
CA TYR A 139 10.45 22.32 -6.16
C TYR A 139 11.96 22.57 -6.19
N ASN A 140 12.39 23.75 -6.63
CA ASN A 140 13.80 24.13 -6.71
C ASN A 140 14.44 24.32 -5.32
N ALA A 141 13.71 24.87 -4.35
CA ALA A 141 14.18 25.00 -2.96
C ALA A 141 14.40 23.62 -2.31
N GLU A 142 13.54 22.65 -2.59
CA GLU A 142 13.62 21.29 -2.05
C GLU A 142 14.56 20.35 -2.82
N ARG A 143 15.05 20.75 -4.01
CA ARG A 143 15.97 19.95 -4.84
C ARG A 143 17.13 19.33 -4.05
N PRO A 144 17.96 20.09 -3.30
CA PRO A 144 19.11 19.51 -2.60
C PRO A 144 18.70 18.51 -1.53
N GLN A 145 17.56 18.72 -0.85
CA GLN A 145 17.06 17.78 0.15
C GLN A 145 16.60 16.47 -0.50
N ARG A 146 15.90 16.54 -1.64
CA ARG A 146 15.48 15.35 -2.39
C ARG A 146 16.68 14.59 -2.96
N GLU A 147 17.66 15.30 -3.51
CA GLU A 147 18.91 14.71 -4.00
C GLU A 147 19.68 14.03 -2.85
N ALA A 148 19.78 14.67 -1.68
CA ALA A 148 20.39 14.08 -0.50
C ALA A 148 19.65 12.83 -0.01
N ALA A 149 18.32 12.86 0.03
CA ALA A 149 17.50 11.71 0.41
C ALA A 149 17.66 10.55 -0.59
N GLU A 150 17.70 10.83 -1.90
CA GLU A 150 17.94 9.82 -2.92
C GLU A 150 19.33 9.18 -2.74
N GLN A 151 20.36 9.98 -2.49
CA GLN A 151 21.70 9.45 -2.23
C GLN A 151 21.73 8.56 -0.98
N LYS A 152 21.06 8.97 0.11
CA LYS A 152 20.92 8.15 1.32
C LYS A 152 20.22 6.82 1.04
N ASN A 153 19.12 6.84 0.30
CA ASN A 153 18.41 5.63 -0.09
C ASN A 153 19.28 4.70 -0.95
N ARG A 154 20.08 5.24 -1.87
CA ARG A 154 21.02 4.47 -2.68
C ARG A 154 22.12 3.84 -1.82
N THR A 155 22.70 4.58 -0.88
CA THR A 155 23.73 4.06 0.02
C THR A 155 23.17 3.00 0.97
N ASP A 156 21.95 3.19 1.47
CA ASP A 156 21.29 2.25 2.37
C ASP A 156 20.89 0.96 1.64
N PHE A 157 20.48 1.06 0.38
CA PHE A 157 20.23 -0.11 -0.46
C PHE A 157 21.51 -0.91 -0.70
N ALA A 158 22.61 -0.24 -1.05
CA ALA A 158 23.90 -0.89 -1.28
C ALA A 158 24.44 -1.57 0.00
N SER A 159 24.34 -0.90 1.15
CA SER A 159 24.78 -1.46 2.43
C SER A 159 23.94 -2.68 2.86
N LYS A 160 22.62 -2.63 2.66
CA LYS A 160 21.73 -3.78 2.91
C LYS A 160 22.04 -4.95 1.98
N GLN A 161 22.35 -4.67 0.71
CA GLN A 161 22.73 -5.71 -0.24
C GLN A 161 24.02 -6.41 0.19
N GLU A 162 25.04 -5.65 0.60
CA GLU A 162 26.29 -6.22 1.11
C GLU A 162 26.06 -7.02 2.40
N GLN A 163 25.26 -6.49 3.33
CA GLN A 163 24.91 -7.20 4.56
C GLN A 163 24.19 -8.53 4.28
N GLN A 164 23.30 -8.58 3.28
CA GLN A 164 22.67 -9.82 2.86
C GLN A 164 23.69 -10.83 2.33
N ARG A 165 24.63 -10.40 1.48
CA ARG A 165 25.72 -11.26 0.97
C ARG A 165 26.58 -11.81 2.10
N LEU A 166 26.94 -10.98 3.07
CA LEU A 166 27.73 -11.41 4.24
C LEU A 166 26.94 -12.41 5.10
N ASN A 167 25.66 -12.14 5.35
CA ASN A 167 24.79 -13.04 6.10
C ASN A 167 24.61 -14.39 5.38
N GLU A 168 24.46 -14.39 4.06
CA GLU A 168 24.39 -15.61 3.25
C GLU A 168 25.71 -16.39 3.30
N ALA A 169 26.84 -15.70 3.13
CA ALA A 169 28.16 -16.31 3.25
C ALA A 169 28.37 -16.95 4.64
N GLN A 170 27.98 -16.26 5.72
CA GLN A 170 28.02 -16.80 7.09
C GLN A 170 27.09 -18.01 7.26
N ARG A 171 25.86 -17.96 6.72
CA ARG A 171 24.92 -19.09 6.77
C ARG A 171 25.44 -20.30 6.02
N GLN A 172 26.07 -20.10 4.87
CA GLN A 172 26.70 -21.15 4.08
C GLN A 172 27.92 -21.73 4.81
N ALA A 173 28.79 -20.88 5.36
CA ALA A 173 29.94 -21.32 6.16
C ALA A 173 29.51 -22.13 7.40
N ALA A 174 28.42 -21.74 8.06
CA ALA A 174 27.86 -22.46 9.20
C ALA A 174 26.99 -23.68 8.82
N ALA A 175 26.69 -23.91 7.54
CA ALA A 175 25.87 -25.04 7.08
C ALA A 175 26.42 -26.42 7.48
N PRO A 176 27.71 -26.76 7.26
CA PRO A 176 28.25 -28.06 7.67
C PRO A 176 28.18 -28.26 9.19
N GLN A 177 28.48 -27.23 9.98
CA GLN A 177 28.40 -27.32 11.44
C GLN A 177 26.94 -27.48 11.91
N ARG A 178 25.98 -26.79 11.28
CA ARG A 178 24.54 -26.99 11.55
C ARG A 178 24.08 -28.40 11.19
N ALA A 179 24.54 -28.95 10.06
CA ALA A 179 24.25 -30.32 9.66
C ALA A 179 24.82 -31.34 10.66
N ALA A 180 26.06 -31.15 11.11
CA ALA A 180 26.67 -32.00 12.15
C ALA A 180 25.90 -31.92 13.48
N ASN A 181 25.51 -30.71 13.91
CA ASN A 181 24.71 -30.50 15.11
C ASN A 181 23.32 -31.17 15.00
N ALA A 182 22.66 -31.07 13.84
CA ALA A 182 21.38 -31.71 13.59
C ALA A 182 21.49 -33.25 13.62
N GLN A 183 22.53 -33.82 13.03
CA GLN A 183 22.80 -35.25 13.11
C GLN A 183 23.08 -35.70 14.55
N ALA A 184 23.85 -34.93 15.31
CA ALA A 184 24.12 -35.22 16.71
C ALA A 184 22.84 -35.16 17.58
N ALA A 185 21.96 -34.20 17.31
CA ALA A 185 20.66 -34.11 17.98
C ALA A 185 19.75 -35.30 17.62
N ALA A 186 19.66 -35.67 16.34
CA ALA A 186 18.88 -36.81 15.88
C ALA A 186 19.33 -38.11 16.54
N LYS A 187 20.65 -38.35 16.62
CA LYS A 187 21.22 -39.51 17.32
C LYS A 187 20.83 -39.55 18.80
N LYS A 188 20.94 -38.42 19.50
CA LYS A 188 20.53 -38.34 20.91
C LYS A 188 19.04 -38.69 21.09
N GLN A 189 18.21 -38.27 20.15
CA GLN A 189 16.78 -38.53 20.18
C GLN A 189 16.48 -40.01 19.95
N THR A 190 17.11 -40.64 18.94
CA THR A 190 16.97 -42.09 18.71
C THR A 190 17.48 -42.92 19.88
N ASP A 191 18.60 -42.51 20.51
CA ASP A 191 19.16 -43.20 21.67
C ASP A 191 18.23 -43.08 22.89
N TYR A 192 17.59 -41.93 23.06
CA TYR A 192 16.61 -41.70 24.13
C TYR A 192 15.34 -42.54 23.91
N ASP A 193 14.82 -42.56 22.69
CA ASP A 193 13.64 -43.36 22.32
C ASP A 193 13.91 -44.85 22.46
N ALA A 194 15.10 -45.33 22.06
CA ALA A 194 15.52 -46.71 22.25
C ALA A 194 15.61 -47.08 23.75
N LYS A 195 16.15 -46.19 24.58
CA LYS A 195 16.19 -46.38 26.03
C LYS A 195 14.79 -46.45 26.65
N LEU A 196 13.87 -45.60 26.21
CA LEU A 196 12.48 -45.61 26.66
C LEU A 196 11.78 -46.92 26.28
N LYS A 197 11.92 -47.38 25.03
CA LYS A 197 11.36 -48.67 24.59
C LYS A 197 11.94 -49.84 25.36
N ALA A 198 13.27 -49.90 25.53
CA ALA A 198 13.92 -50.93 26.32
C ALA A 198 13.42 -50.94 27.78
N ALA A 199 13.25 -49.75 28.39
CA ALA A 199 12.70 -49.63 29.74
C ALA A 199 11.23 -50.09 29.81
N GLN A 200 10.40 -49.79 28.80
CA GLN A 200 9.02 -50.24 28.71
C GLN A 200 8.93 -51.77 28.54
N GLU A 201 9.73 -52.36 27.65
CA GLU A 201 9.79 -53.80 27.42
C GLU A 201 10.27 -54.54 28.68
N GLN A 202 11.31 -54.03 29.33
CA GLN A 202 11.76 -54.58 30.62
C GLN A 202 10.69 -54.43 31.70
N GLY A 203 9.99 -53.28 31.75
CA GLY A 203 8.86 -53.06 32.64
C GLY A 203 7.72 -54.05 32.42
N ALA A 204 7.35 -54.28 31.16
CA ALA A 204 6.30 -55.22 30.75
C ALA A 204 6.69 -56.68 31.04
N ALA A 205 7.92 -57.08 30.72
CA ALA A 205 8.43 -58.41 31.02
C ALA A 205 8.46 -58.67 32.53
N ASN A 206 8.90 -57.69 33.33
CA ASN A 206 8.89 -57.78 34.77
C ASN A 206 7.46 -57.80 35.34
N ALA A 207 6.52 -57.04 34.76
CA ALA A 207 5.11 -57.08 35.14
C ALA A 207 4.46 -58.43 34.81
N ALA A 208 4.77 -59.02 33.66
CA ALA A 208 4.31 -60.35 33.28
C ALA A 208 4.85 -61.43 34.24
N LYS A 209 6.14 -61.39 34.58
CA LYS A 209 6.74 -62.29 35.59
C LYS A 209 6.06 -62.15 36.95
N ARG A 210 5.76 -60.92 37.38
CA ARG A 210 5.01 -60.66 38.64
C ARG A 210 3.59 -61.22 38.59
N ALA A 211 2.88 -61.04 37.47
CA ALA A 211 1.53 -61.57 37.28
C ALA A 211 1.52 -63.11 37.28
N GLU A 212 2.48 -63.76 36.62
CA GLU A 212 2.63 -65.22 36.62
C GLU A 212 2.96 -65.75 38.02
N SER A 213 3.91 -65.10 38.71
CA SER A 213 4.25 -65.44 40.10
C SER A 213 3.04 -65.30 41.03
N ALA A 214 2.22 -64.26 40.84
CA ALA A 214 0.99 -64.06 41.60
C ALA A 214 -0.06 -65.14 41.31
N LYS A 215 -0.25 -65.54 40.05
CA LYS A 215 -1.14 -66.65 39.67
C LYS A 215 -0.69 -67.96 40.30
N GLN A 216 0.59 -68.31 40.18
CA GLN A 216 1.15 -69.52 40.81
C GLN A 216 0.99 -69.50 42.34
N PHE A 217 1.13 -68.32 42.97
CA PHE A 217 0.88 -68.19 44.41
C PHE A 217 -0.60 -68.41 44.75
N GLN A 218 -1.53 -67.84 43.99
CA GLN A 218 -2.97 -68.05 44.17
C GLN A 218 -3.38 -69.51 43.97
N GLU A 219 -2.86 -70.19 42.94
CA GLU A 219 -3.09 -71.62 42.70
C GLU A 219 -2.58 -72.47 43.86
N LYS A 220 -1.36 -72.20 44.35
CA LYS A 220 -0.81 -72.88 45.54
C LYS A 220 -1.68 -72.67 46.79
N GLN A 221 -2.23 -71.48 46.97
CA GLN A 221 -3.14 -71.18 48.09
C GLN A 221 -4.46 -71.96 47.95
N GLN A 222 -5.05 -72.01 46.75
CA GLN A 222 -6.26 -72.79 46.50
C GLN A 222 -6.02 -74.29 46.66
N ASP A 223 -4.91 -74.82 46.17
CA ASP A 223 -4.55 -76.22 46.31
C ASP A 223 -4.27 -76.59 47.76
N ALA A 224 -3.60 -75.72 48.53
CA ALA A 224 -3.43 -75.90 49.96
C ALA A 224 -4.79 -75.96 50.69
N ALA A 225 -5.71 -75.05 50.37
CA ALA A 225 -7.07 -75.04 50.93
C ALA A 225 -7.88 -76.29 50.55
N LYS A 226 -7.81 -76.75 49.29
CA LYS A 226 -8.45 -78.00 48.84
C LYS A 226 -7.89 -79.21 49.57
N ARG A 227 -6.56 -79.31 49.71
CA ARG A 227 -5.92 -80.38 50.48
C ARG A 227 -6.35 -80.36 51.95
N GLN A 228 -6.45 -79.18 52.58
CA GLN A 228 -6.96 -79.08 53.94
C GLN A 228 -8.38 -79.61 54.06
N LYS A 229 -9.28 -79.20 53.15
CA LYS A 229 -10.66 -79.72 53.11
C LYS A 229 -10.71 -81.23 52.88
N GLU A 230 -9.94 -81.77 51.94
CA GLU A 230 -9.90 -83.22 51.69
C GLU A 230 -9.40 -83.98 52.93
N LEU A 231 -8.39 -83.45 53.64
CA LEU A 231 -7.89 -84.04 54.87
C LEU A 231 -8.93 -83.97 56.01
N GLU A 232 -9.67 -82.87 56.11
CA GLU A 232 -10.78 -82.72 57.06
C GLU A 232 -11.94 -83.67 56.75
N GLU A 233 -12.38 -83.74 55.49
CA GLU A 233 -13.40 -84.70 55.04
C GLU A 233 -12.96 -86.14 55.28
N ARG A 234 -11.69 -86.50 55.03
CA ARG A 234 -11.15 -87.82 55.39
C ARG A 234 -11.18 -88.07 56.89
N ARG A 235 -10.85 -87.06 57.72
CA ARG A 235 -10.94 -87.16 59.19
C ARG A 235 -12.38 -87.33 59.64
N GLU A 236 -13.33 -86.59 59.06
CA GLU A 236 -14.75 -86.70 59.37
C GLU A 236 -15.36 -88.02 58.89
N GLN A 237 -15.02 -88.49 57.69
CA GLN A 237 -15.40 -89.82 57.23
C GLN A 237 -14.83 -90.91 58.13
N ALA A 238 -13.59 -90.79 58.58
CA ALA A 238 -13.02 -91.70 59.56
C ALA A 238 -13.78 -91.66 60.90
N LYS A 239 -14.15 -90.46 61.40
CA LYS A 239 -14.99 -90.30 62.60
C LYS A 239 -16.40 -90.87 62.42
N ARG A 240 -17.05 -90.63 61.27
CA ARG A 240 -18.38 -91.18 60.93
C ARG A 240 -18.34 -92.69 60.82
N ARG A 241 -17.32 -93.26 60.17
CA ARG A 241 -17.06 -94.71 60.19
C ARG A 241 -16.91 -95.23 61.61
N ASN A 242 -16.19 -94.50 62.48
CA ASN A 242 -16.02 -94.88 63.89
C ASN A 242 -17.32 -94.77 64.70
N GLN A 243 -18.13 -93.73 64.49
CA GLN A 243 -19.42 -93.53 65.16
C GLN A 243 -20.49 -94.50 64.65
N GLN A 244 -20.50 -94.86 63.36
CA GLN A 244 -21.34 -95.95 62.85
C GLN A 244 -20.93 -97.29 63.47
N ASN A 245 -19.62 -97.51 63.71
CA ASN A 245 -19.16 -98.67 64.48
C ASN A 245 -19.61 -98.62 65.96
N GLN A 246 -19.66 -97.42 66.58
CA GLN A 246 -20.13 -97.26 67.97
C GLN A 246 -21.66 -97.30 68.13
N ASN A 247 -22.45 -96.78 67.20
CA ASN A 247 -23.92 -96.89 67.25
C ASN A 247 -24.41 -98.31 66.95
N ASN A 248 -23.57 -99.13 66.33
CA ASN A 248 -23.78 -100.58 66.26
C ASN A 248 -23.33 -101.32 67.55
N THR A 249 -22.87 -100.61 68.60
CA THR A 249 -22.49 -101.22 69.88
C THR A 249 -23.24 -100.62 71.08
N SER A 250 -24.24 -101.42 71.53
CA SER A 250 -24.87 -101.51 72.87
C SER A 250 -26.24 -100.83 73.07
N PRO A 251 -27.14 -101.38 73.94
CA PRO A 251 -26.88 -102.39 74.99
C PRO A 251 -27.96 -103.49 75.17
N LEU A 252 -27.60 -104.77 75.08
CA LEU A 252 -28.27 -105.86 75.82
C LEU A 252 -27.27 -106.98 76.16
N GLY A 253 -27.06 -107.14 77.47
CA GLY A 253 -26.62 -108.30 78.25
C GLY A 253 -25.77 -109.40 77.60
N PHE A 254 -24.57 -109.62 78.15
CA PHE A 254 -24.26 -110.69 79.13
C PHE A 254 -22.81 -110.54 79.60
#